data_AF-A0A059EZY5-F1
#
_entry.id   AF-A0A059EZY5-F1
#
_cell.length_a   1.000
_cell.length_b   1.000
_cell.length_c   1.000
_cell.angle_alpha   90.00
_cell.angle_beta   90.00
_cell.angle_gamma   90.00
#
_symmetry.space_group_name_H-M   'P 1'
#
loop_
_entity.id
_entity.type
_entity.pdbx_description
1 polymer ?
#
loop_
_entity_poly.entity_id
_entity_poly.type
_entity_poly.pdbx_seq_one_letter_code
_entity_poly.pdbx_strand_id
1 'polypeptide(L)' 'MKGIDVENGDLFFVEVIKRDSYTLREIILENVEQGSILHTDCWRGYMNLQHLGYKHYTVNIVLILLLLVIL' A
#
# COMPACT_ATOMS: atom_id res chain seq x y z
N MET A 1 -5.70 8.08 0.80
CA MET A 1 -4.71 7.02 1.07
C MET A 1 -3.42 7.67 1.50
N LYS A 2 -2.79 7.14 2.54
CA LYS A 2 -1.50 7.60 3.05
C LYS A 2 -0.52 6.43 2.97
N GLY A 3 0.65 6.66 2.40
CA GLY A 3 1.78 5.74 2.42
C GLY A 3 2.99 6.39 3.07
N ILE A 4 3.78 5.60 3.78
CA ILE A 4 5.04 6.03 4.39
C ILE A 4 6.10 5.02 3.99
N ASP A 5 7.17 5.50 3.37
CA ASP A 5 8.42 4.75 3.25
C ASP A 5 9.16 4.83 4.58
N VAL A 6 9.30 3.68 5.24
CA VAL A 6 9.94 3.57 6.55
C VAL A 6 11.45 3.71 6.47
N GLU A 7 12.08 3.47 5.31
CA GLU A 7 13.54 3.61 5.16
C GLU A 7 13.94 5.08 5.08
N ASN A 8 13.34 5.81 4.14
CA ASN A 8 13.70 7.21 3.87
C ASN A 8 12.87 8.21 4.68
N GLY A 9 11.73 7.77 5.24
CA GLY A 9 10.77 8.64 5.92
C GLY A 9 9.85 9.41 4.96
N ASP A 10 9.92 9.11 3.66
CA ASP A 10 9.12 9.77 2.63
C ASP A 10 7.64 9.42 2.76
N LEU A 11 6.79 10.39 2.42
CA LEU A 11 5.37 10.31 2.67
C LEU A 11 4.59 10.76 1.44
N PHE A 12 3.53 10.03 1.09
CA PHE A 12 2.56 10.50 0.11
C PHE A 12 1.14 10.46 0.66
N PHE A 13 0.32 11.37 0.15
CA PHE A 13 -1.11 11.43 0.44
C PHE A 13 -1.89 11.66 -0.84
N VAL A 14 -2.80 10.75 -1.15
CA VAL A 14 -3.66 10.80 -2.34
C VAL A 14 -5.11 10.78 -1.89
N GLU A 15 -5.92 11.74 -2.35
CA GLU A 15 -7.37 11.72 -2.09
C GLU A 15 -8.01 10.51 -2.79
N VAL A 16 -8.89 9.78 -2.09
CA VAL A 16 -9.57 8.59 -2.62
C VAL A 16 -11.07 8.82 -2.57
N ILE A 17 -11.63 9.26 -3.70
CA ILE A 17 -13.07 9.48 -3.87
C ILE A 17 -13.83 8.15 -3.81
N LYS A 18 -13.30 7.11 -4.45
CA LYS A 18 -13.87 5.76 -4.47
C LYS A 18 -12.88 4.77 -3.91
N ARG A 19 -13.16 4.25 -2.71
CA ARG A 19 -12.30 3.27 -2.06
C ARG A 19 -12.67 1.85 -2.52
N ASP A 20 -12.16 1.45 -3.68
CA ASP A 20 -12.25 0.07 -4.19
C ASP A 20 -10.86 -0.51 -4.52
N SER A 21 -10.82 -1.82 -4.77
CA SER A 21 -9.55 -2.53 -5.05
C SER A 21 -8.86 -2.04 -6.31
N TYR A 22 -9.61 -1.58 -7.31
CA TYR A 22 -9.04 -1.03 -8.52
C TYR A 22 -8.31 0.29 -8.23
N THR A 23 -9.01 1.23 -7.59
CA THR A 23 -8.48 2.56 -7.26
C THR A 23 -7.25 2.46 -6.36
N LEU A 24 -7.26 1.57 -5.36
CA LEU A 24 -6.07 1.40 -4.51
C LEU A 24 -4.89 0.76 -5.24
N ARG A 25 -5.13 -0.17 -6.16
CA ARG A 25 -4.05 -0.78 -6.95
C ARG A 25 -3.37 0.24 -7.85
N GLU A 26 -4.13 1.09 -8.53
CA GLU A 26 -3.57 2.15 -9.38
C GLU A 26 -2.70 3.11 -8.55
N ILE A 27 -3.20 3.56 -7.39
CA ILE A 27 -2.42 4.42 -6.49
C ILE A 27 -1.13 3.74 -6.04
N ILE A 28 -1.16 2.44 -5.72
CA ILE A 28 0.04 1.70 -5.32
C ILE A 28 1.03 1.61 -6.49
N LEU A 29 0.57 1.26 -7.70
CA LEU A 29 1.44 1.14 -8.88
C LEU A 29 2.11 2.47 -9.27
N GLU A 30 1.40 3.59 -9.07
CA GLU A 30 1.92 4.93 -9.37
C GLU A 30 2.92 5.45 -8.32
N ASN A 31 2.77 5.06 -7.06
CA ASN A 31 3.49 5.66 -5.93
C ASN A 31 4.48 4.70 -5.25
N VAL A 32 4.48 3.41 -5.61
CA VAL A 32 5.31 2.39 -5.00
C VAL A 32 6.03 1.59 -6.07
N GLU A 33 7.36 1.57 -5.95
CA GLU A 33 8.24 0.76 -6.79
C GLU A 33 7.91 -0.74 -6.68
N GLN A 34 7.75 -1.42 -7.82
CA GLN A 34 7.55 -2.87 -7.87
C GLN A 34 8.72 -3.60 -7.21
N GLY A 35 8.43 -4.70 -6.51
CA GLY A 35 9.42 -5.41 -5.70
C GLY A 35 9.49 -4.97 -4.24
N SER A 36 8.91 -3.81 -3.91
CA SER A 36 8.81 -3.30 -2.52
C SER A 36 8.05 -4.25 -1.59
N ILE A 37 8.32 -4.14 -0.29
CA ILE A 37 7.52 -4.79 0.76
C ILE A 37 6.38 -3.87 1.18
N LEU A 38 5.16 -4.38 1.03
CA LEU A 38 3.93 -3.70 1.43
C LEU A 38 3.41 -4.30 2.73
N HIS A 39 3.25 -3.46 3.75
CA HIS A 39 2.45 -3.78 4.92
C HIS A 39 1.14 -3.00 4.87
N THR A 40 0.01 -3.70 4.77
CA THR A 40 -1.32 -3.08 4.71
C THR A 40 -2.21 -3.61 5.81
N ASP A 41 -3.31 -2.90 6.10
CA ASP A 41 -4.39 -3.49 6.89
C ASP A 41 -5.00 -4.72 6.18
N CYS A 42 -5.79 -5.53 6.88
CA CYS A 42 -6.45 -6.72 6.34
C CYS A 42 -7.67 -6.38 5.43
N TRP A 43 -7.76 -5.16 4.87
CA TRP A 43 -8.90 -4.78 4.04
C TRP A 43 -8.86 -5.49 2.68
N ARG A 44 -10.03 -5.98 2.25
CA ARG A 44 -10.19 -6.79 1.03
C ARG A 44 -9.69 -6.12 -0.26
N GLY A 45 -9.59 -4.78 -0.29
CA GLY A 45 -9.07 -4.08 -1.45
C GLY A 45 -7.57 -4.28 -1.70
N TYR A 46 -6.81 -4.69 -0.68
CA TYR A 46 -5.39 -5.01 -0.80
C TYR A 46 -5.13 -6.49 -1.14
N MET A 47 -6.17 -7.27 -1.46
CA MET A 47 -5.98 -8.66 -1.86
C MET A 47 -5.21 -8.75 -3.18
N ASN A 48 -4.32 -9.74 -3.26
CA ASN A 48 -3.54 -10.11 -4.45
C ASN A 48 -2.49 -9.08 -4.91
N LEU A 49 -2.01 -8.18 -4.05
CA LEU A 49 -0.91 -7.27 -4.40
C LEU A 49 0.38 -8.03 -4.79
N GLN A 50 0.56 -9.24 -4.27
CA GLN A 50 1.65 -10.14 -4.68
C GLN A 50 1.64 -10.49 -6.18
N HIS A 51 0.48 -10.49 -6.83
CA HIS A 51 0.40 -10.72 -8.29
C HIS A 51 0.86 -9.51 -9.11
N LEU A 52 1.02 -8.35 -8.47
CA LEU A 52 1.55 -7.13 -9.08
C LEU A 52 3.06 -6.96 -8.86
N GLY A 53 3.74 -7.97 -8.29
CA GLY A 53 5.19 -7.95 -8.05
C GLY A 53 5.61 -7.43 -6.67
N TYR A 54 4.68 -7.25 -5.72
CA TYR A 54 4.99 -6.81 -4.37
C TYR A 54 5.17 -7.98 -3.39
N LYS A 55 6.01 -7.82 -2.36
CA LYS A 55 5.99 -8.71 -1.19
C LYS A 55 4.97 -8.16 -0.20
N HIS A 56 3.81 -8.79 -0.09
CA HIS A 56 2.69 -8.24 0.67
C HIS A 56 2.48 -8.96 2.00
N TYR A 57 2.43 -8.18 3.09
CA TYR A 57 2.11 -8.63 4.44
C TYR A 57 0.93 -7.82 4.99
N THR A 58 0.15 -8.45 5.85
CA THR A 58 -0.99 -7.81 6.49
C THR A 58 -0.71 -7.55 7.97
N VAL A 59 -1.06 -6.36 8.46
CA VAL A 59 -1.02 -5.99 9.87
C VAL A 59 -2.44 -5.82 10.41
N ASN A 60 -2.69 -6.30 11.64
CA ASN A 60 -3.99 -6.14 12.29
C ASN A 60 -4.04 -4.80 13.05
N ILE A 61 -4.14 -3.69 12.31
CA ILE A 61 -4.33 -2.35 12.86
C ILE A 61 -5.52 -1.70 12.16
N VAL A 62 -6.44 -1.13 12.96
CA VAL A 62 -7.74 -0.59 12.51
C VAL A 62 -7.62 0.78 11.81
N LEU A 63 -6.42 1.40 11.86
CA LEU A 63 -6.14 2.66 11.18
C LEU A 63 -5.50 2.39 9.80
N ILE A 64 -6.09 2.98 8.77
CA ILE A 64 -5.66 2.89 7.37
C ILE A 64 -4.27 3.52 7.21
N LEU A 65 -3.22 2.74 7.41
CA LEU A 65 -1.85 3.12 7.08
C LEU A 65 -1.25 2.00 6.23
N LEU A 66 -0.88 2.35 4.99
CA LEU A 66 0.03 1.54 4.19
C LEU A 66 1.44 1.84 4.74
N LEU A 67 2.05 0.87 5.42
CA LEU A 67 3.44 0.92 5.85
C LEU A 67 4.27 0.31 4.71
N LEU A 68 5.05 1.13 4.02
CA LEU A 68 6.04 0.65 3.04
C LEU A 68 7.35 0.43 3.76
N VAL A 69 7.95 -0.75 3.62
CA VAL A 69 9.33 -1.01 4.05
C VAL A 69 10.11 -1.38 2.80
N ILE A 70 11.09 -0.56 2.42
CA ILE A 70 11.97 -0.84 1.29
C ILE A 70 13.07 -1.81 1.76
N LEU A 71 13.51 -2.72 0.86
CA LEU A 71 14.74 -3.54 0.97
C LEU A 71 15.54 -3.40 -0.31
#